data_AF-A0A927J302-F1
#
_entry.id   AF-A0A927J302-F1
#
_cell.length_a   1.000
_cell.length_b   1.000
_cell.length_c   1.000
_cell.angle_alpha   90.00
_cell.angle_beta   90.00
_cell.angle_gamma   90.00
#
_symmetry.space_group_name_H-M   'P 1'
#
loop_
_entity.id
_entity.type
_entity.pdbx_description
1 polymer ?
#
loop_
_entity_poly.entity_id
_entity_poly.type
_entity_poly.pdbx_seq_one_letter_code
_entity_poly.pdbx_strand_id
1 'polypeptide(L)'
;MNNYFKYIATLLSLLILLSYSSCDNDDDNSTSVDLYEIVVDKPVVRIGANEEATVKIVFGNGGYSVKSFDSSIATASISGDVITIKSLNKLGATTVQIQDKEGVVGDITVAVGVFDLEVNHKDISMERGNSISLIVSSGNFSSNDELSISIADPSIISLDNTDPYRPYYTLKGVSIGSTTVTFTDRLGKEAVVNIEITPVGIETDLVGKEAVVGVNNKLVVKVLKGNLNYVATPEDDAKVAVSVKDSLVYIVGKAEGSTPVLLEDGEGQQYSFTVNVSKVKQVANMGSSNYFSVPFYLKGVADPSLKSVNNITYEARFRIDQHNGDDNGNARINTIMGIEQIFLMRVDVHKGDTGDRFLQLAADKKGSVRFEGSTKIETGIWYNVAVVLDGSKTGTDRLKLYVNGVEETLQLSAGTPADLKEIDLTSNFFIAQSDGKRRLNGAISYARIWTKALSGSDISKYNGIFVDPSTLGLTAYWAFSNPGADVQKFVSLTNNDFEAIAANKITTWTVDPILE
;
A
#
# COMPACT_ATOMS: atom_id res chain seq x y z
N MET A 1 -20.31 13.12 -5.98
CA MET A 1 -20.66 13.93 -4.79
C MET A 1 -22.12 13.70 -4.49
N ASN A 2 -22.41 12.87 -3.49
CA ASN A 2 -23.76 12.38 -3.19
C ASN A 2 -24.57 13.42 -2.40
N ASN A 3 -25.82 13.61 -2.82
CA ASN A 3 -26.83 14.47 -2.19
C ASN A 3 -27.27 14.02 -0.77
N TYR A 4 -26.61 13.01 -0.20
CA TYR A 4 -26.87 12.48 1.14
C TYR A 4 -26.33 13.37 2.27
N PHE A 5 -25.30 14.20 2.04
CA PHE A 5 -24.74 15.08 3.07
C PHE A 5 -25.52 16.39 3.29
N LYS A 6 -26.47 16.74 2.40
CA LYS A 6 -27.26 17.97 2.53
C LYS A 6 -28.41 17.88 3.53
N TYR A 7 -28.86 16.67 3.90
CA TYR A 7 -30.00 16.49 4.80
C TYR A 7 -29.62 16.33 6.28
N ILE A 8 -28.37 15.95 6.57
CA ILE A 8 -27.88 15.80 7.96
C ILE A 8 -27.25 17.11 8.49
N ALA A 9 -26.88 18.03 7.60
CA ALA A 9 -26.30 19.33 7.98
C ALA A 9 -27.34 20.45 8.26
N THR A 10 -28.64 20.20 8.04
CA THR A 10 -29.71 21.20 8.20
C THR A 10 -30.50 21.09 9.51
N LEU A 11 -30.18 20.15 10.41
CA LEU A 11 -30.86 20.01 11.70
C LEU A 11 -30.05 20.50 12.91
N LEU A 12 -28.83 21.02 12.71
CA LEU A 12 -27.92 21.42 13.79
C LEU A 12 -27.36 22.83 13.58
N SER A 13 -28.24 23.83 13.43
CA SER A 13 -27.81 25.24 13.44
C SER A 13 -28.96 26.20 13.74
N LEU A 14 -29.51 26.16 14.96
CA LEU A 14 -30.23 27.31 15.52
C LEU A 14 -29.99 27.37 17.04
N LEU A 15 -28.88 28.00 17.41
CA LEU A 15 -28.64 28.49 18.77
C LEU A 15 -27.79 29.75 18.66
N ILE A 16 -28.14 30.77 19.48
CA ILE A 16 -27.44 32.06 19.76
C ILE A 16 -27.87 33.19 18.77
N LEU A 17 -28.35 34.40 19.15
CA LEU A 17 -28.53 35.16 20.41
C LEU A 17 -29.47 36.37 20.14
N LEU A 18 -30.07 36.93 21.21
CA LEU A 18 -30.27 38.36 21.57
C LEU A 18 -31.41 38.41 22.62
N SER A 19 -31.42 39.13 23.74
CA SER A 19 -30.50 40.01 24.47
C SER A 19 -31.24 40.39 25.78
N TYR A 20 -30.52 40.70 26.85
CA TYR A 20 -31.05 41.04 28.18
C TYR A 20 -31.92 42.31 28.21
N SER A 21 -33.04 42.26 28.97
CA SER A 21 -33.35 43.22 30.05
C SER A 21 -34.58 42.78 30.87
N SER A 22 -34.31 42.39 32.12
CA SER A 22 -35.05 42.70 33.37
C SER A 22 -36.58 42.83 33.34
N CYS A 23 -37.28 41.87 33.96
CA CYS A 23 -38.12 42.12 35.15
C CYS A 23 -38.55 40.81 35.83
N ASP A 24 -38.68 40.90 37.15
CA ASP A 24 -38.97 39.86 38.14
C ASP A 24 -40.27 39.05 37.93
N ASN A 25 -40.23 37.85 38.51
CA ASN A 25 -41.31 36.92 38.88
C ASN A 25 -42.05 36.22 37.73
N ASP A 26 -41.69 34.95 37.50
CA ASP A 26 -42.58 33.81 37.80
C ASP A 26 -41.81 32.49 37.66
N ASP A 27 -42.07 31.56 38.59
CA ASP A 27 -41.54 30.20 38.61
C ASP A 27 -42.08 29.39 37.42
N ASP A 28 -41.50 29.55 36.23
CA ASP A 28 -41.72 28.63 35.11
C ASP A 28 -40.67 27.53 35.12
N ASN A 29 -41.02 26.43 35.77
CA ASN A 29 -40.36 25.13 35.62
C ASN A 29 -40.63 24.60 34.20
N SER A 30 -39.99 25.21 33.19
CA SER A 30 -40.02 24.70 31.82
C SER A 30 -39.14 23.46 31.74
N THR A 31 -39.76 22.32 31.99
CA THR A 31 -39.17 21.02 31.65
C THR A 31 -39.10 20.96 30.12
N SER A 32 -37.89 20.88 29.57
CA SER A 32 -37.68 20.60 28.15
C SER A 32 -38.29 19.23 27.85
N VAL A 33 -39.40 19.20 27.11
CA VAL A 33 -39.99 17.94 26.64
C VAL A 33 -39.18 17.49 25.43
N ASP A 34 -38.51 16.34 25.56
CA ASP A 34 -37.84 15.70 24.42
C ASP A 34 -38.91 15.20 23.44
N LEU A 35 -38.97 15.82 22.25
CA LEU A 35 -39.90 15.46 21.20
C LEU A 35 -39.29 14.36 20.32
N TYR A 36 -39.89 13.17 20.35
CA TYR A 36 -39.51 12.06 19.50
C TYR A 36 -40.30 12.02 18.18
N GLU A 37 -39.63 11.69 17.06
CA GLU A 37 -40.30 11.41 15.78
C GLU A 37 -41.17 10.16 15.89
N ILE A 38 -42.32 10.16 15.21
CA ILE A 38 -43.20 9.00 15.12
C ILE A 38 -42.66 8.03 14.07
N VAL A 39 -42.28 6.83 14.50
CA VAL A 39 -41.84 5.75 13.61
C VAL A 39 -42.87 4.63 13.63
N VAL A 40 -43.21 4.11 12.46
CA VAL A 40 -44.15 3.01 12.27
C VAL A 40 -43.48 1.82 11.60
N ASP A 41 -44.02 0.61 11.84
CA ASP A 41 -43.54 -0.62 11.20
C ASP A 41 -43.89 -0.71 9.70
N LYS A 42 -44.91 0.03 9.25
CA LYS A 42 -45.39 0.08 7.85
C LYS A 42 -45.65 1.52 7.40
N PRO A 43 -44.61 2.24 6.91
CA PRO A 43 -44.77 3.61 6.44
C PRO A 43 -45.61 3.71 5.15
N VAL A 44 -45.71 2.62 4.39
CA VAL A 44 -46.55 2.49 3.20
C VAL A 44 -47.41 1.23 3.33
N VAL A 45 -48.72 1.40 3.31
CA VAL A 45 -49.70 0.31 3.35
C VAL A 45 -50.29 0.11 1.97
N ARG A 46 -50.16 -1.10 1.43
CA ARG A 46 -50.72 -1.50 0.14
C ARG A 46 -51.72 -2.63 0.35
N ILE A 47 -52.98 -2.34 0.07
CA ILE A 47 -54.10 -3.25 0.31
C ILE A 47 -55.05 -3.30 -0.89
N GLY A 48 -55.72 -4.43 -1.08
CA GLY A 48 -56.80 -4.59 -2.05
C GLY A 48 -58.08 -3.88 -1.60
N ALA A 49 -59.10 -3.82 -2.46
CA ALA A 49 -60.38 -3.21 -2.12
C ALA A 49 -61.13 -4.04 -1.07
N ASN A 50 -61.69 -3.36 -0.06
CA ASN A 50 -62.36 -3.96 1.11
C ASN A 50 -61.46 -4.86 1.98
N GLU A 51 -60.15 -4.66 1.93
CA GLU A 51 -59.19 -5.26 2.86
C GLU A 51 -58.89 -4.35 4.05
N GLU A 52 -58.33 -4.95 5.10
CA GLU A 52 -57.81 -4.25 6.27
C GLU A 52 -56.33 -4.60 6.53
N ALA A 53 -55.60 -3.66 7.12
CA ALA A 53 -54.21 -3.83 7.54
C ALA A 53 -53.97 -3.14 8.88
N THR A 54 -52.99 -3.63 9.64
CA THR A 54 -52.58 -3.03 10.92
C THR A 54 -51.17 -2.48 10.85
N VAL A 55 -50.99 -1.26 11.36
CA VAL A 55 -49.70 -0.56 11.48
C VAL A 55 -49.43 -0.30 12.95
N LYS A 56 -48.23 -0.63 13.43
CA LYS A 56 -47.81 -0.40 14.81
C LYS A 56 -46.87 0.80 14.86
N ILE A 57 -47.12 1.70 15.81
CA ILE A 57 -46.18 2.75 16.17
C ILE A 57 -45.08 2.10 17.02
N VAL A 58 -43.85 2.13 16.52
CA VAL A 58 -42.69 1.50 17.15
C VAL A 58 -41.87 2.49 17.98
N PHE A 59 -42.04 3.80 17.74
CA PHE A 59 -41.39 4.87 18.48
C PHE A 59 -42.21 6.17 18.39
N GLY A 60 -42.22 6.99 19.45
CA GLY A 60 -42.92 8.28 19.52
C GLY A 60 -43.34 8.67 20.95
N ASN A 61 -44.11 9.76 21.10
CA ASN A 61 -44.43 10.37 22.41
C ASN A 61 -45.72 9.86 23.09
N GLY A 62 -46.47 8.94 22.47
CA GLY A 62 -47.72 8.40 23.00
C GLY A 62 -48.94 9.34 22.86
N GLY A 63 -50.13 8.86 23.23
CA GLY A 63 -51.36 9.66 23.15
C GLY A 63 -51.82 9.97 21.72
N TYR A 64 -51.65 8.99 20.83
CA TYR A 64 -51.82 9.15 19.39
C TYR A 64 -53.27 9.28 18.95
N SER A 65 -53.48 10.09 17.91
CA SER A 65 -54.73 10.21 17.15
C SER A 65 -54.43 10.02 15.66
N VAL A 66 -55.42 9.56 14.88
CA VAL A 66 -55.26 9.32 13.43
C VAL A 66 -56.35 9.98 12.60
N LYS A 67 -55.98 10.48 11.42
CA LYS A 67 -56.88 11.12 10.46
C LYS A 67 -56.56 10.65 9.04
N SER A 68 -57.55 10.14 8.32
CA SER A 68 -57.45 9.90 6.87
C SER A 68 -57.79 11.17 6.10
N PHE A 69 -56.97 11.53 5.10
CA PHE A 69 -57.22 12.70 4.26
C PHE A 69 -58.32 12.47 3.21
N ASP A 70 -58.42 11.27 2.64
CA ASP A 70 -59.54 10.82 1.80
C ASP A 70 -60.15 9.53 2.37
N SER A 71 -61.19 9.69 3.20
CA SER A 71 -61.93 8.59 3.81
C SER A 71 -62.77 7.78 2.81
N SER A 72 -62.93 8.26 1.56
CA SER A 72 -63.57 7.48 0.50
C SER A 72 -62.65 6.40 -0.08
N ILE A 73 -61.32 6.52 0.11
CA ILE A 73 -60.31 5.53 -0.29
C ILE A 73 -60.02 4.58 0.87
N ALA A 74 -59.65 5.13 2.04
CA ALA A 74 -59.36 4.34 3.23
C ALA A 74 -59.71 5.08 4.52
N THR A 75 -60.14 4.32 5.53
CA THR A 75 -60.42 4.80 6.90
C THR A 75 -59.36 4.28 7.86
N ALA A 76 -59.15 4.99 8.98
CA ALA A 76 -58.17 4.61 10.00
C ALA A 76 -58.76 4.80 11.41
N SER A 77 -58.45 3.87 12.30
CA SER A 77 -58.75 3.94 13.74
C SER A 77 -57.54 3.50 14.53
N ILE A 78 -57.39 3.98 15.77
CA ILE A 78 -56.23 3.65 16.61
C ILE A 78 -56.67 3.11 17.98
N SER A 79 -55.97 2.10 18.47
CA SER A 79 -56.12 1.53 19.81
C SER A 79 -54.75 1.31 20.44
N GLY A 80 -54.40 2.12 21.45
CA GLY A 80 -53.05 2.19 21.98
C GLY A 80 -52.06 2.62 20.89
N ASP A 81 -51.09 1.76 20.58
CA ASP A 81 -50.06 2.00 19.56
C ASP A 81 -50.34 1.29 18.23
N VAL A 82 -51.54 0.71 18.06
CA VAL A 82 -51.93 -0.06 16.87
C VAL A 82 -53.00 0.69 16.09
N ILE A 83 -52.68 1.00 14.84
CA ILE A 83 -53.55 1.63 13.86
C ILE A 83 -54.14 0.55 12.97
N THR A 84 -55.47 0.49 12.87
CA THR A 84 -56.20 -0.34 11.91
C THR A 84 -56.64 0.52 10.75
N ILE A 85 -56.21 0.16 9.54
CA ILE A 85 -56.57 0.83 8.28
C ILE A 85 -57.50 -0.09 7.48
N LYS A 86 -58.63 0.43 7.01
CA LYS A 86 -59.58 -0.30 6.17
C LYS A 86 -59.78 0.42 4.86
N SER A 87 -59.55 -0.28 3.76
CA SER A 87 -59.89 0.21 2.42
C SER A 87 -61.39 0.08 2.14
N LEU A 88 -61.88 0.87 1.19
CA LEU A 88 -63.21 0.75 0.62
C LEU A 88 -63.12 0.27 -0.84
N ASN A 89 -64.18 0.50 -1.63
CA ASN A 89 -64.24 0.11 -3.04
C ASN A 89 -63.46 1.03 -3.99
N LYS A 90 -63.06 2.23 -3.56
CA LYS A 90 -62.39 3.21 -4.42
C LYS A 90 -60.89 2.95 -4.47
N LEU A 91 -60.37 2.66 -5.66
CA LEU A 91 -58.93 2.56 -5.91
C LEU A 91 -58.28 3.95 -5.87
N GLY A 92 -57.02 3.99 -5.47
CA GLY A 92 -56.24 5.24 -5.40
C GLY A 92 -55.30 5.26 -4.20
N ALA A 93 -54.72 6.42 -3.92
CA ALA A 93 -53.86 6.63 -2.77
C ALA A 93 -54.41 7.74 -1.87
N THR A 94 -54.24 7.58 -0.56
CA THR A 94 -54.56 8.56 0.47
C THR A 94 -53.46 8.54 1.53
N THR A 95 -53.44 9.52 2.41
CA THR A 95 -52.52 9.58 3.56
C THR A 95 -53.33 9.46 4.84
N VAL A 96 -52.84 8.64 5.76
CA VAL A 96 -53.29 8.57 7.15
C VAL A 96 -52.27 9.31 7.99
N GLN A 97 -52.66 10.46 8.51
CA GLN A 97 -51.86 11.27 9.41
C GLN A 97 -52.01 10.77 10.84
N ILE A 98 -50.90 10.65 11.55
CA ILE A 98 -50.79 10.37 12.97
C ILE A 98 -50.36 11.65 13.66
N GLN A 99 -51.02 12.01 14.75
CA GLN A 99 -50.59 13.11 15.62
C GLN A 99 -50.52 12.63 17.06
N ASP A 100 -49.40 12.86 17.74
CA ASP A 100 -49.27 12.57 19.16
C ASP A 100 -49.76 13.72 20.06
N LYS A 101 -49.77 13.48 21.38
CA LYS A 101 -50.25 14.46 22.36
C LYS A 101 -49.41 15.75 22.41
N GLU A 102 -48.15 15.69 21.98
CA GLU A 102 -47.21 16.82 21.95
C GLU A 102 -47.31 17.58 20.61
N GLY A 103 -48.14 17.11 19.68
CA GLY A 103 -48.40 17.72 18.39
C GLY A 103 -47.47 17.29 17.27
N VAL A 104 -46.55 16.34 17.51
CA VAL A 104 -45.69 15.77 16.46
C VAL A 104 -46.53 14.95 15.51
N VAL A 105 -46.25 15.10 14.21
CA VAL A 105 -47.01 14.47 13.13
C VAL A 105 -46.14 13.44 12.41
N GLY A 106 -46.73 12.29 12.10
CA GLY A 106 -46.18 11.28 11.19
C GLY A 106 -47.23 10.87 10.16
N ASP A 107 -46.80 10.40 8.99
CA ASP A 107 -47.71 10.04 7.90
C ASP A 107 -47.52 8.59 7.48
N ILE A 108 -48.63 7.90 7.22
CA ILE A 108 -48.69 6.60 6.55
C ILE A 108 -49.31 6.82 5.16
N THR A 109 -48.61 6.41 4.12
CA THR A 109 -49.19 6.38 2.76
C THR A 109 -50.03 5.11 2.61
N VAL A 110 -51.29 5.24 2.18
CA VAL A 110 -52.18 4.10 1.91
C VAL A 110 -52.51 4.05 0.44
N ALA A 111 -52.17 2.96 -0.24
CA ALA A 111 -52.49 2.73 -1.64
C ALA A 111 -53.42 1.52 -1.77
N VAL A 112 -54.59 1.74 -2.38
CA VAL A 112 -55.62 0.73 -2.60
C VAL A 112 -55.61 0.28 -4.05
N GLY A 113 -55.26 -0.98 -4.31
CA GLY A 113 -55.16 -1.54 -5.65
C GLY A 113 -54.30 -2.77 -5.76
N VAL A 114 -53.97 -3.14 -7.00
CA VAL A 114 -53.01 -4.19 -7.33
C VAL A 114 -51.84 -3.54 -8.05
N PHE A 115 -50.63 -3.77 -7.55
CA PHE A 115 -49.42 -3.11 -8.01
C PHE A 115 -48.52 -4.11 -8.73
N ASP A 116 -47.73 -3.66 -9.70
CA ASP A 116 -46.64 -4.47 -10.23
C ASP A 116 -45.45 -4.40 -9.27
N LEU A 117 -44.74 -5.53 -9.15
CA LEU A 117 -43.56 -5.65 -8.33
C LEU A 117 -42.36 -5.07 -9.11
N GLU A 118 -41.72 -4.06 -8.54
CA GLU A 118 -40.62 -3.34 -9.20
C GLU A 118 -39.39 -3.27 -8.30
N VAL A 119 -38.22 -3.45 -8.93
CA VAL A 119 -36.91 -3.32 -8.30
C VAL A 119 -36.10 -2.29 -9.07
N ASN A 120 -35.30 -1.48 -8.38
CA ASN A 120 -34.48 -0.42 -8.96
C ASN A 120 -33.45 -0.90 -9.98
N HIS A 121 -33.07 -2.18 -9.96
CA HIS A 121 -32.17 -2.80 -10.91
C HIS A 121 -32.76 -4.14 -11.40
N LYS A 122 -32.72 -4.37 -12.71
CA LYS A 122 -33.07 -5.67 -13.33
C LYS A 122 -31.84 -6.48 -13.72
N ASP A 123 -30.76 -5.78 -14.08
CA ASP A 123 -29.48 -6.38 -14.45
C ASP A 123 -28.36 -5.67 -13.70
N ILE A 124 -27.48 -6.44 -13.08
CA ILE A 124 -26.31 -5.97 -12.33
C ILE A 124 -25.09 -6.70 -12.85
N SER A 125 -24.07 -5.96 -13.29
CA SER A 125 -22.73 -6.51 -13.55
C SER A 125 -21.71 -5.70 -12.73
N MET A 126 -20.96 -6.38 -11.87
CA MET A 126 -19.97 -5.73 -11.00
C MET A 126 -18.82 -6.66 -10.63
N GLU A 127 -17.67 -6.10 -10.27
CA GLU A 127 -16.52 -6.90 -9.81
C GLU A 127 -16.79 -7.56 -8.45
N ARG A 128 -16.17 -8.72 -8.24
CA ARG A 128 -16.16 -9.42 -6.94
C ARG A 128 -15.74 -8.49 -5.80
N GLY A 129 -16.47 -8.56 -4.69
CA GLY A 129 -16.22 -7.77 -3.49
C GLY A 129 -16.94 -6.42 -3.45
N ASN A 130 -17.40 -5.90 -4.60
CA ASN A 130 -18.19 -4.66 -4.64
C ASN A 130 -19.59 -4.87 -4.04
N SER A 131 -20.28 -3.77 -3.74
CA SER A 131 -21.64 -3.77 -3.22
C SER A 131 -22.50 -2.71 -3.87
N ILE A 132 -23.80 -3.00 -3.98
CA ILE A 132 -24.82 -2.11 -4.55
C ILE A 132 -26.11 -2.20 -3.73
N SER A 133 -26.86 -1.10 -3.69
CA SER A 133 -28.17 -1.06 -3.04
C SER A 133 -29.28 -1.57 -3.97
N LEU A 134 -30.00 -2.59 -3.52
CA LEU A 134 -31.22 -3.10 -4.15
C LEU A 134 -32.44 -2.60 -3.38
N ILE A 135 -33.41 -2.03 -4.09
CA ILE A 135 -34.62 -1.47 -3.51
C ILE A 135 -35.82 -2.03 -4.26
N VAL A 136 -36.74 -2.67 -3.55
CA VAL A 136 -38.05 -3.04 -4.07
C VAL A 136 -38.98 -1.84 -3.91
N SER A 137 -39.25 -1.10 -4.98
CA SER A 137 -39.92 0.20 -4.95
C SER A 137 -41.45 0.12 -4.98
N SER A 138 -42.00 -0.93 -5.59
CA SER A 138 -43.43 -1.14 -5.76
C SER A 138 -43.75 -2.63 -5.68
N GLY A 139 -44.98 -3.00 -5.32
CA GLY A 139 -45.45 -4.38 -5.21
C GLY A 139 -46.65 -4.50 -4.27
N ASN A 140 -47.23 -5.68 -4.12
CA ASN A 140 -48.35 -5.90 -3.20
C ASN A 140 -47.85 -6.29 -1.81
N PHE A 141 -47.07 -5.40 -1.19
CA PHE A 141 -46.52 -5.59 0.15
C PHE A 141 -46.54 -4.26 0.94
N SER A 142 -46.70 -4.37 2.25
CA SER A 142 -46.68 -3.27 3.22
C SER A 142 -45.51 -3.35 4.20
N SER A 143 -44.82 -4.49 4.25
CA SER A 143 -43.65 -4.75 5.09
C SER A 143 -42.79 -5.86 4.49
N ASN A 144 -41.57 -6.01 5.00
CA ASN A 144 -40.57 -6.95 4.47
C ASN A 144 -40.99 -8.42 4.60
N ASP A 145 -41.81 -8.77 5.58
CA ASP A 145 -42.35 -10.13 5.79
C ASP A 145 -43.43 -10.52 4.76
N GLU A 146 -43.99 -9.54 4.04
CA GLU A 146 -44.88 -9.76 2.89
C GLU A 146 -44.11 -9.93 1.56
N LEU A 147 -42.77 -9.93 1.61
CA LEU A 147 -41.89 -10.24 0.50
C LEU A 147 -41.14 -11.55 0.77
N SER A 148 -41.16 -12.47 -0.19
CA SER A 148 -40.28 -13.63 -0.19
C SER A 148 -39.15 -13.43 -1.20
N ILE A 149 -37.97 -13.93 -0.86
CA ILE A 149 -36.75 -13.78 -1.65
C ILE A 149 -36.18 -15.17 -1.92
N SER A 150 -35.86 -15.44 -3.18
CA SER A 150 -35.14 -16.65 -3.59
C SER A 150 -33.88 -16.26 -4.34
N ILE A 151 -32.76 -16.88 -3.99
CA ILE A 151 -31.46 -16.67 -4.64
C ILE A 151 -31.09 -18.00 -5.32
N ALA A 152 -30.96 -17.99 -6.64
CA ALA A 152 -30.72 -19.22 -7.40
C ALA A 152 -29.41 -19.91 -7.00
N ASP A 153 -28.35 -19.12 -6.83
CA ASP A 153 -27.08 -19.56 -6.25
C ASP A 153 -26.60 -18.56 -5.17
N PRO A 154 -26.73 -18.90 -3.88
CA PRO A 154 -26.30 -18.04 -2.77
C PRO A 154 -24.78 -18.05 -2.54
N SER A 155 -24.00 -18.86 -3.26
CA SER A 155 -22.53 -18.82 -3.17
C SER A 155 -21.89 -17.67 -3.94
N ILE A 156 -22.64 -17.06 -4.87
CA ILE A 156 -22.19 -15.99 -5.76
C ILE A 156 -22.39 -14.61 -5.14
N ILE A 157 -23.44 -14.41 -4.35
CA ILE A 157 -23.77 -13.12 -3.71
C ILE A 157 -24.20 -13.29 -2.25
N SER A 158 -24.03 -12.22 -1.47
CA SER A 158 -24.76 -12.05 -0.21
C SER A 158 -25.77 -10.92 -0.35
N LEU A 159 -26.90 -11.04 0.34
CA LEU A 159 -27.97 -10.06 0.32
C LEU A 159 -28.45 -9.83 1.74
N ASP A 160 -28.21 -8.63 2.27
CA ASP A 160 -28.53 -8.27 3.64
C ASP A 160 -29.52 -7.10 3.67
N ASN A 161 -30.52 -7.17 4.55
CA ASN A 161 -31.40 -6.03 4.83
C ASN A 161 -31.21 -5.60 6.29
N THR A 162 -30.73 -4.38 6.48
CA THR A 162 -30.54 -3.79 7.81
C THR A 162 -31.70 -2.90 8.25
N ASP A 163 -32.64 -2.58 7.36
CA ASP A 163 -33.87 -1.84 7.68
C ASP A 163 -35.02 -2.85 7.85
N PRO A 164 -35.47 -3.16 9.09
CA PRO A 164 -36.50 -4.17 9.32
C PRO A 164 -37.87 -3.79 8.74
N TYR A 165 -38.08 -2.52 8.37
CA TYR A 165 -39.39 -1.99 7.93
C TYR A 165 -39.43 -1.67 6.44
N ARG A 166 -38.26 -1.57 5.77
CA ARG A 166 -38.18 -1.20 4.35
C ARG A 166 -37.41 -2.24 3.54
N PRO A 167 -37.79 -2.47 2.27
CA PRO A 167 -37.16 -3.48 1.42
C PRO A 167 -35.86 -2.93 0.79
N TYR A 168 -34.93 -2.51 1.64
CA TYR A 168 -33.64 -1.92 1.27
C TYR A 168 -32.53 -2.92 1.54
N TYR A 169 -32.02 -3.53 0.48
CA TYR A 169 -31.02 -4.58 0.56
C TYR A 169 -29.66 -4.05 0.12
N THR A 170 -28.61 -4.52 0.79
CA THR A 170 -27.23 -4.41 0.33
C THR A 170 -26.85 -5.72 -0.33
N LEU A 171 -26.62 -5.69 -1.64
CA LEU A 171 -26.10 -6.82 -2.40
C LEU A 171 -24.57 -6.72 -2.45
N LYS A 172 -23.87 -7.82 -2.14
CA LYS A 172 -22.41 -7.92 -2.27
C LYS A 172 -22.02 -9.12 -3.14
N GLY A 173 -21.06 -8.91 -4.03
CA GLY A 173 -20.49 -9.97 -4.87
C GLY A 173 -19.49 -10.81 -4.08
N VAL A 174 -19.74 -12.12 -3.98
CA VAL A 174 -18.94 -13.06 -3.17
C VAL A 174 -18.02 -13.89 -4.06
N SER A 175 -18.59 -14.58 -5.06
CA SER A 175 -17.85 -15.45 -5.98
C SER A 175 -18.10 -15.01 -7.42
N ILE A 176 -17.14 -15.26 -8.31
CA ILE A 176 -17.27 -14.98 -9.75
C ILE A 176 -18.32 -15.92 -10.33
N GLY A 177 -19.20 -15.41 -11.18
CA GLY A 177 -20.27 -16.19 -11.81
C GLY A 177 -21.54 -15.38 -12.00
N SER A 178 -22.62 -16.06 -12.38
CA SER A 178 -23.93 -15.44 -12.58
C SER A 178 -24.99 -16.09 -11.71
N THR A 179 -25.88 -15.30 -11.15
CA THR A 179 -27.00 -15.75 -10.32
C THR A 179 -28.22 -14.85 -10.54
N THR A 180 -29.35 -15.22 -9.98
CA THR A 180 -30.57 -14.40 -9.99
C THR A 180 -31.14 -14.28 -8.60
N VAL A 181 -31.68 -13.09 -8.29
CA VAL A 181 -32.50 -12.85 -7.11
C VAL A 181 -33.94 -12.64 -7.58
N THR A 182 -34.87 -13.42 -7.03
CA THR A 182 -36.31 -13.29 -7.30
C THR A 182 -37.01 -12.80 -6.05
N PHE A 183 -37.66 -11.64 -6.15
CA PHE A 183 -38.60 -11.14 -5.15
C PHE A 183 -40.00 -11.58 -5.54
N THR A 184 -40.79 -12.03 -4.56
CA THR A 184 -42.20 -12.38 -4.77
C THR A 184 -43.06 -11.72 -3.70
N ASP A 185 -44.10 -11.00 -4.10
CA ASP A 185 -45.04 -10.36 -3.17
C ASP A 185 -46.17 -11.30 -2.71
N ARG A 186 -47.03 -10.83 -1.80
CA ARG A 186 -48.11 -11.64 -1.21
C ARG A 186 -49.18 -12.10 -2.21
N LEU A 187 -49.23 -11.51 -3.42
CA LEU A 187 -50.12 -11.93 -4.50
C LEU A 187 -49.42 -12.83 -5.53
N GLY A 188 -48.15 -13.20 -5.29
CA GLY A 188 -47.38 -14.07 -6.16
C GLY A 188 -46.80 -13.37 -7.38
N LYS A 189 -46.80 -12.04 -7.45
CA LYS A 189 -46.08 -11.33 -8.52
C LYS A 189 -44.59 -11.37 -8.27
N GLU A 190 -43.82 -11.60 -9.32
CA GLU A 190 -42.38 -11.75 -9.25
C GLU A 190 -41.63 -10.58 -9.92
N ALA A 191 -40.48 -10.23 -9.34
CA ALA A 191 -39.48 -9.38 -9.95
C ALA A 191 -38.12 -10.07 -9.86
N VAL A 192 -37.50 -10.29 -11.02
CA VAL A 192 -36.21 -11.01 -11.15
C VAL A 192 -35.10 -10.01 -11.43
N VAL A 193 -34.00 -10.16 -10.70
CA VAL A 193 -32.75 -9.41 -10.89
C VAL A 193 -31.67 -10.38 -11.36
N ASN A 194 -31.15 -10.17 -12.57
CA ASN A 194 -30.01 -10.91 -13.11
C ASN A 194 -28.71 -10.28 -12.61
N ILE A 195 -27.80 -11.10 -12.07
CA ILE A 195 -26.55 -10.63 -11.48
C ILE A 195 -25.38 -11.38 -12.11
N GLU A 196 -24.38 -10.64 -12.53
CA GLU A 196 -23.08 -11.12 -12.99
C GLU A 196 -21.99 -10.52 -12.09
N ILE A 197 -21.22 -11.40 -11.44
CA ILE A 197 -20.04 -11.03 -10.67
C ILE A 197 -18.81 -11.36 -11.51
N THR A 198 -18.08 -10.32 -11.91
CA THR A 198 -16.89 -10.44 -12.76
C THR A 198 -15.60 -10.46 -11.92
N PRO A 199 -14.49 -11.02 -12.45
CA PRO A 199 -13.21 -10.96 -11.76
C PRO A 199 -12.72 -9.52 -11.60
N VAL A 200 -11.92 -9.28 -10.56
CA VAL A 200 -11.42 -7.93 -10.25
C VAL A 200 -10.36 -7.50 -11.26
N GLY A 201 -10.50 -6.34 -11.89
CA GLY A 201 -9.48 -5.81 -12.81
C GLY A 201 -8.12 -5.59 -12.13
N ILE A 202 -7.04 -5.74 -12.89
CA ILE A 202 -5.68 -5.53 -12.39
C ILE A 202 -5.35 -4.03 -12.38
N GLU A 203 -4.83 -3.54 -11.26
CA GLU A 203 -4.27 -2.18 -11.13
C GLU A 203 -2.89 -2.24 -10.48
N THR A 204 -1.95 -1.38 -10.91
CA THR A 204 -0.57 -1.34 -10.42
C THR A 204 -0.19 0.04 -9.87
N ASP A 205 0.96 0.16 -9.22
CA ASP A 205 1.52 1.45 -8.74
C ASP A 205 2.13 2.35 -9.84
N LEU A 206 2.02 1.91 -11.10
CA LEU A 206 2.38 2.67 -12.31
C LEU A 206 1.30 3.66 -12.76
N VAL A 207 0.14 3.77 -12.10
CA VAL A 207 -0.92 4.71 -12.51
C VAL A 207 -0.35 6.13 -12.64
N GLY A 208 -0.34 6.65 -13.87
CA GLY A 208 0.20 7.98 -14.21
C GLY A 208 1.74 8.08 -14.25
N LYS A 209 2.47 6.95 -14.30
CA LYS A 209 3.94 6.89 -14.33
C LYS A 209 4.44 5.97 -15.44
N GLU A 210 5.63 6.25 -15.93
CA GLU A 210 6.34 5.35 -16.84
C GLU A 210 7.13 4.29 -16.06
N ALA A 211 7.15 3.06 -16.57
CA ALA A 211 8.03 2.01 -16.06
C ALA A 211 9.41 2.17 -16.72
N VAL A 212 10.38 2.71 -15.97
CA VAL A 212 11.73 2.95 -16.46
C VAL A 212 12.75 2.18 -15.62
N VAL A 213 13.69 1.51 -16.27
CA VAL A 213 14.78 0.79 -15.62
C VAL A 213 16.08 0.97 -16.40
N GLY A 214 17.22 1.04 -15.72
CA GLY A 214 18.52 1.00 -16.39
C GLY A 214 18.93 -0.43 -16.76
N VAL A 215 19.78 -0.59 -17.78
CA VAL A 215 20.51 -1.85 -17.99
C VAL A 215 21.24 -2.26 -16.71
N ASN A 216 21.15 -3.54 -16.34
CA ASN A 216 21.69 -4.12 -15.11
C ASN A 216 21.15 -3.46 -13.83
N ASN A 217 19.92 -2.92 -13.88
CA ASN A 217 19.22 -2.39 -12.72
C ASN A 217 17.86 -3.08 -12.58
N LYS A 218 17.21 -2.93 -11.42
CA LYS A 218 15.93 -3.58 -11.09
C LYS A 218 14.86 -2.53 -10.80
N LEU A 219 13.73 -2.67 -11.48
CA LEU A 219 12.46 -2.02 -11.17
C LEU A 219 11.54 -3.05 -10.49
N VAL A 220 10.74 -2.60 -9.53
CA VAL A 220 9.70 -3.40 -8.89
C VAL A 220 8.37 -2.68 -9.10
N VAL A 221 7.42 -3.36 -9.75
CA VAL A 221 6.04 -2.90 -9.95
C VAL A 221 5.14 -3.63 -8.95
N LYS A 222 4.33 -2.88 -8.21
CA LYS A 222 3.42 -3.44 -7.22
C LYS A 222 2.01 -3.53 -7.78
N VAL A 223 1.42 -4.72 -7.71
CA VAL A 223 0.00 -4.91 -8.00
C VAL A 223 -0.82 -4.45 -6.79
N LEU A 224 -1.69 -3.46 -7.02
CA LEU A 224 -2.56 -2.84 -6.02
C LEU A 224 -3.95 -3.51 -5.96
N LYS A 225 -4.42 -4.03 -7.10
CA LYS A 225 -5.72 -4.67 -7.28
C LYS A 225 -5.60 -5.81 -8.30
N GLY A 226 -6.38 -6.88 -8.14
CA GLY A 226 -6.38 -8.06 -9.01
C GLY A 226 -6.75 -9.33 -8.26
N ASN A 227 -6.59 -10.50 -8.90
CA ASN A 227 -7.07 -11.79 -8.37
C ASN A 227 -5.95 -12.76 -7.92
N LEU A 228 -4.74 -12.28 -7.60
CA LEU A 228 -3.58 -13.07 -7.19
C LEU A 228 -3.06 -14.02 -8.29
N ASN A 229 -2.10 -14.90 -7.97
CA ASN A 229 -1.47 -15.85 -8.91
C ASN A 229 -0.92 -15.19 -10.18
N TYR A 230 -0.28 -14.05 -10.01
CA TYR A 230 0.19 -13.22 -11.11
C TYR A 230 1.32 -13.88 -11.90
N VAL A 231 1.25 -13.75 -13.22
CA VAL A 231 2.29 -14.11 -14.18
C VAL A 231 2.59 -12.88 -15.02
N ALA A 232 3.88 -12.55 -15.19
CA ALA A 232 4.30 -11.42 -15.99
C ALA A 232 5.27 -11.89 -17.08
N THR A 233 4.94 -11.58 -18.34
CA THR A 233 5.66 -12.04 -19.53
C THR A 233 6.08 -10.84 -20.37
N PRO A 234 7.38 -10.61 -20.59
CA PRO A 234 7.82 -9.59 -21.53
C PRO A 234 7.62 -10.06 -22.97
N GLU A 235 7.29 -9.15 -23.88
CA GLU A 235 7.27 -9.46 -25.32
C GLU A 235 8.70 -9.70 -25.87
N ASP A 236 9.69 -8.94 -25.39
CA ASP A 236 11.11 -9.10 -25.74
C ASP A 236 11.95 -9.36 -24.47
N ASP A 237 12.27 -10.64 -24.24
CA ASP A 237 13.08 -11.09 -23.11
C ASP A 237 14.58 -10.78 -23.27
N ALA A 238 15.03 -10.30 -24.44
CA ALA A 238 16.37 -9.76 -24.61
C ALA A 238 16.49 -8.34 -24.04
N LYS A 239 15.37 -7.61 -23.86
CA LYS A 239 15.34 -6.29 -23.21
C LYS A 239 15.21 -6.37 -21.71
N VAL A 240 14.38 -7.28 -21.19
CA VAL A 240 14.16 -7.41 -19.75
C VAL A 240 14.08 -8.87 -19.30
N ALA A 241 14.51 -9.15 -18.07
CA ALA A 241 14.08 -10.34 -17.35
C ALA A 241 12.95 -9.97 -16.40
N VAL A 242 11.90 -10.78 -16.36
CA VAL A 242 10.76 -10.59 -15.46
C VAL A 242 10.62 -11.79 -14.55
N SER A 243 10.32 -11.53 -13.29
CA SER A 243 9.91 -12.56 -12.32
C SER A 243 8.84 -12.00 -11.39
N VAL A 244 7.98 -12.87 -10.87
CA VAL A 244 6.87 -12.47 -9.99
C VAL A 244 6.98 -13.18 -8.66
N LYS A 245 6.75 -12.46 -7.56
CA LYS A 245 6.64 -13.02 -6.21
C LYS A 245 5.53 -12.29 -5.48
N ASP A 246 4.51 -13.04 -5.04
CA ASP A 246 3.29 -12.48 -4.46
C ASP A 246 2.70 -11.41 -5.43
N SER A 247 2.45 -10.19 -4.94
CA SER A 247 1.94 -9.05 -5.73
C SER A 247 3.04 -8.13 -6.27
N LEU A 248 4.29 -8.60 -6.35
CA LEU A 248 5.43 -7.82 -6.84
C LEU A 248 5.96 -8.40 -8.15
N VAL A 249 6.05 -7.55 -9.17
CA VAL A 249 6.64 -7.86 -10.46
C VAL A 249 8.03 -7.23 -10.53
N TYR A 250 9.06 -8.06 -10.60
CA TYR A 250 10.45 -7.66 -10.64
C TYR A 250 10.94 -7.66 -12.07
N ILE A 251 11.54 -6.55 -12.49
CA ILE A 251 11.95 -6.30 -13.86
C ILE A 251 13.41 -5.88 -13.85
N VAL A 252 14.27 -6.69 -14.47
CA VAL A 252 15.70 -6.39 -14.62
C VAL A 252 15.97 -6.00 -16.06
N GLY A 253 16.51 -4.80 -16.28
CA GLY A 253 16.90 -4.34 -17.61
C GLY A 253 18.14 -5.09 -18.12
N LYS A 254 18.08 -5.62 -19.33
CA LYS A 254 19.18 -6.36 -20.00
C LYS A 254 19.83 -5.56 -21.12
N ALA A 255 19.03 -4.87 -21.93
CA ALA A 255 19.51 -4.10 -23.08
C ALA A 255 18.63 -2.88 -23.34
N GLU A 256 19.25 -1.80 -23.83
CA GLU A 256 18.56 -0.55 -24.17
C GLU A 256 17.42 -0.78 -25.17
N GLY A 257 16.30 -0.10 -24.97
CA GLY A 257 15.11 -0.18 -25.81
C GLY A 257 13.84 -0.18 -24.97
N SER A 258 12.71 -0.58 -25.56
CA SER A 258 11.46 -0.73 -24.85
C SER A 258 10.78 -2.04 -25.21
N THR A 259 10.01 -2.59 -24.26
CA THR A 259 9.20 -3.79 -24.49
C THR A 259 7.94 -3.72 -23.63
N PRO A 260 6.77 -4.12 -24.15
CA PRO A 260 5.61 -4.41 -23.32
C PRO A 260 5.89 -5.59 -22.38
N VAL A 261 5.23 -5.55 -21.22
CA VAL A 261 5.12 -6.65 -20.28
C VAL A 261 3.64 -6.89 -20.05
N LEU A 262 3.19 -8.11 -20.38
CA LEU A 262 1.84 -8.58 -20.11
C LEU A 262 1.79 -9.19 -18.72
N LEU A 263 0.96 -8.60 -17.85
CA LEU A 263 0.63 -9.12 -16.53
C LEU A 263 -0.75 -9.79 -16.60
N GLU A 264 -0.80 -11.07 -16.24
CA GLU A 264 -2.01 -11.88 -16.13
C GLU A 264 -2.20 -12.34 -14.68
N ASP A 265 -3.43 -12.48 -14.21
CA ASP A 265 -3.75 -13.02 -12.89
C ASP A 265 -4.46 -14.38 -12.96
N GLY A 266 -4.71 -14.99 -11.79
CA GLY A 266 -5.30 -16.32 -11.67
C GLY A 266 -6.71 -16.48 -12.22
N GLU A 267 -7.41 -15.37 -12.52
CA GLU A 267 -8.75 -15.37 -13.12
C GLU A 267 -8.69 -14.96 -14.60
N GLY A 268 -7.49 -14.87 -15.18
CA GLY A 268 -7.26 -14.53 -16.59
C GLY A 268 -7.41 -13.04 -16.90
N GLN A 269 -7.47 -12.16 -15.89
CA GLN A 269 -7.46 -10.73 -16.15
C GLN A 269 -6.08 -10.30 -16.64
N GLN A 270 -6.05 -9.36 -17.58
CA GLN A 270 -4.82 -8.91 -18.21
C GLN A 270 -4.61 -7.41 -18.06
N TYR A 271 -3.35 -7.02 -17.85
CA TYR A 271 -2.88 -5.65 -17.82
C TYR A 271 -1.52 -5.57 -18.52
N SER A 272 -1.38 -4.68 -19.50
CA SER A 272 -0.13 -4.48 -20.23
C SER A 272 0.46 -3.12 -19.93
N PHE A 273 1.78 -3.07 -19.71
CA PHE A 273 2.53 -1.83 -19.56
C PHE A 273 3.88 -1.93 -20.28
N THR A 274 4.34 -0.79 -20.81
CA THR A 274 5.63 -0.72 -21.50
C THR A 274 6.75 -0.41 -20.52
N VAL A 275 7.81 -1.21 -20.54
CA VAL A 275 9.05 -0.95 -19.83
C VAL A 275 10.05 -0.29 -20.78
N ASN A 276 10.55 0.88 -20.40
CA ASN A 276 11.64 1.57 -21.08
C ASN A 276 12.96 1.24 -20.37
N VAL A 277 13.88 0.62 -21.10
CA VAL A 277 15.23 0.27 -20.63
C VAL A 277 16.23 1.30 -21.14
N SER A 278 16.76 2.12 -20.24
CA SER A 278 17.74 3.16 -20.57
C SER A 278 19.15 2.59 -20.69
N LYS A 279 19.92 3.00 -21.70
CA LYS A 279 21.38 2.79 -21.67
C LYS A 279 21.97 3.55 -20.50
N VAL A 280 22.75 2.85 -19.68
CA VAL A 280 23.40 3.46 -18.53
C VAL A 280 24.82 3.85 -18.93
N LYS A 281 25.16 5.13 -18.80
CA LYS A 281 26.55 5.63 -18.88
C LYS A 281 27.00 6.31 -17.59
N GLN A 282 26.05 6.63 -16.72
CA GLN A 282 26.28 7.43 -15.53
C GLN A 282 25.75 6.70 -14.30
N VAL A 283 26.37 6.97 -13.16
CA VAL A 283 26.06 6.38 -11.86
C VAL A 283 25.91 7.46 -10.81
N ALA A 284 25.33 7.10 -9.66
CA ALA A 284 24.99 8.04 -8.61
C ALA A 284 26.22 8.82 -8.14
N ASN A 285 26.16 10.15 -8.22
CA ASN A 285 27.09 11.03 -7.54
C ASN A 285 26.50 11.43 -6.19
N MET A 286 27.13 11.01 -5.11
CA MET A 286 26.67 11.26 -3.74
C MET A 286 27.02 12.67 -3.27
N GLY A 287 27.99 13.31 -3.90
CA GLY A 287 28.54 14.59 -3.48
C GLY A 287 28.92 14.59 -2.00
N SER A 288 28.91 15.78 -1.38
CA SER A 288 29.28 15.99 0.01
C SER A 288 28.11 15.93 1.00
N SER A 289 26.92 15.52 0.58
CA SER A 289 25.71 15.56 1.43
C SER A 289 24.83 14.32 1.37
N ASN A 290 24.96 13.49 0.33
CA ASN A 290 24.11 12.31 0.16
C ASN A 290 24.84 11.02 0.56
N TYR A 291 24.05 9.97 0.78
CA TYR A 291 24.49 8.64 1.20
C TYR A 291 23.32 7.68 1.06
N PHE A 292 23.58 6.37 1.13
CA PHE A 292 22.52 5.37 1.25
C PHE A 292 22.47 4.79 2.66
N SER A 293 21.26 4.67 3.20
CA SER A 293 20.94 3.80 4.33
C SER A 293 20.52 2.43 3.81
N VAL A 294 21.04 1.37 4.42
CA VAL A 294 20.70 -0.02 4.05
C VAL A 294 20.25 -0.76 5.31
N PRO A 295 18.93 -0.77 5.62
CA PRO A 295 18.43 -1.38 6.85
C PRO A 295 18.32 -2.92 6.75
N PHE A 296 18.43 -3.48 5.55
CA PHE A 296 18.20 -4.91 5.26
C PHE A 296 16.80 -5.39 5.71
N TYR A 297 15.78 -4.57 5.47
CA TYR A 297 14.41 -4.89 5.82
C TYR A 297 13.72 -5.68 4.71
N LEU A 298 13.03 -6.73 5.12
CA LEU A 298 12.10 -7.52 4.32
C LEU A 298 10.72 -7.41 4.95
N LYS A 299 9.73 -6.94 4.19
CA LYS A 299 8.34 -6.76 4.67
C LYS A 299 8.27 -6.00 6.02
N GLY A 300 9.14 -5.00 6.21
CA GLY A 300 9.18 -4.13 7.40
C GLY A 300 10.02 -4.65 8.58
N VAL A 301 10.69 -5.80 8.44
CA VAL A 301 11.50 -6.41 9.51
C VAL A 301 12.93 -6.64 9.02
N ALA A 302 13.93 -6.34 9.85
CA ALA A 302 15.33 -6.67 9.58
C ALA A 302 15.54 -8.17 9.39
N ASP A 303 16.29 -8.54 8.35
CA ASP A 303 16.59 -9.94 8.05
C ASP A 303 17.41 -10.58 9.20
N PRO A 304 16.86 -11.59 9.89
CA PRO A 304 17.54 -12.22 11.02
C PRO A 304 18.85 -12.91 10.62
N SER A 305 19.01 -13.36 9.38
CA SER A 305 20.23 -14.01 8.89
C SER A 305 21.43 -13.07 8.85
N LEU A 306 21.19 -11.75 8.87
CA LEU A 306 22.22 -10.71 8.79
C LEU A 306 22.59 -10.09 10.13
N LYS A 307 22.00 -10.57 11.24
CA LYS A 307 22.28 -10.07 12.61
C LYS A 307 23.57 -10.60 13.23
N SER A 308 24.11 -11.70 12.70
CA SER A 308 25.31 -12.33 13.24
C SER A 308 26.11 -13.01 12.14
N VAL A 309 26.86 -12.21 11.38
CA VAL A 309 27.65 -12.68 10.24
C VAL A 309 29.13 -12.78 10.62
N ASN A 310 29.77 -13.90 10.25
CA ASN A 310 31.18 -14.19 10.55
C ASN A 310 32.09 -14.22 9.32
N ASN A 311 31.50 -14.35 8.13
CA ASN A 311 32.19 -14.29 6.84
C ASN A 311 31.55 -13.17 6.02
N ILE A 312 32.35 -12.19 5.62
CA ILE A 312 31.85 -11.02 4.91
C ILE A 312 32.81 -10.71 3.76
N THR A 313 32.26 -10.44 2.58
CA THR A 313 32.99 -9.68 1.57
C THR A 313 32.19 -8.44 1.21
N TYR A 314 32.79 -7.27 1.33
CA TYR A 314 32.28 -6.06 0.70
C TYR A 314 33.04 -5.80 -0.58
N GLU A 315 32.32 -5.41 -1.62
CA GLU A 315 32.93 -4.90 -2.84
C GLU A 315 32.22 -3.62 -3.27
N ALA A 316 32.99 -2.64 -3.74
CA ALA A 316 32.43 -1.42 -4.27
C ALA A 316 33.29 -0.87 -5.41
N ARG A 317 32.64 -0.18 -6.35
CA ARG A 317 33.32 0.66 -7.33
C ARG A 317 33.00 2.11 -7.06
N PHE A 318 34.01 2.92 -6.81
CA PHE A 318 33.82 4.31 -6.42
C PHE A 318 34.86 5.23 -7.08
N ARG A 319 34.55 6.52 -7.06
CA ARG A 319 35.42 7.63 -7.42
C ARG A 319 35.27 8.70 -6.36
N ILE A 320 36.38 9.17 -5.80
CA ILE A 320 36.37 10.34 -4.90
C ILE A 320 36.61 11.58 -5.76
N ASP A 321 35.72 12.56 -5.68
CA ASP A 321 35.87 13.81 -6.40
C ASP A 321 36.69 14.79 -5.56
N GLN A 322 36.50 14.78 -4.24
CA GLN A 322 37.22 15.62 -3.30
C GLN A 322 37.49 14.89 -1.98
N HIS A 323 38.73 14.99 -1.48
CA HIS A 323 39.08 14.50 -0.15
C HIS A 323 38.39 15.33 0.94
N ASN A 324 37.90 14.67 1.98
CA ASN A 324 37.40 15.37 3.15
C ASN A 324 38.55 15.96 3.99
N GLY A 325 38.29 17.10 4.64
CA GLY A 325 39.20 17.73 5.59
C GLY A 325 38.97 17.25 7.03
N ASP A 326 39.62 17.93 7.98
CA ASP A 326 39.32 17.82 9.42
C ASP A 326 38.16 18.74 9.86
N ASP A 327 37.41 19.27 8.91
CA ASP A 327 36.26 20.12 9.14
C ASP A 327 35.05 19.31 9.61
N ASN A 328 34.22 19.92 10.47
CA ASN A 328 32.94 19.36 10.90
C ASN A 328 33.01 17.91 11.42
N GLY A 329 34.14 17.54 12.03
CA GLY A 329 34.37 16.20 12.58
C GLY A 329 34.65 15.10 11.55
N ASN A 330 34.83 15.42 10.26
CA ASN A 330 35.08 14.45 9.19
C ASN A 330 36.35 13.63 9.40
N ALA A 331 37.33 14.13 10.16
CA ALA A 331 38.57 13.40 10.46
C ALA A 331 39.25 12.83 9.19
N ARG A 332 39.24 13.58 8.07
CA ARG A 332 39.90 13.23 6.78
C ARG A 332 39.40 11.99 6.05
N ILE A 333 38.35 11.34 6.54
CA ILE A 333 37.84 10.07 6.02
C ILE A 333 36.82 10.30 4.90
N ASN A 334 36.97 9.58 3.80
CA ASN A 334 35.93 9.37 2.80
C ASN A 334 35.36 7.95 2.98
N THR A 335 34.09 7.82 3.36
CA THR A 335 33.48 6.50 3.60
C THR A 335 33.04 5.82 2.32
N ILE A 336 33.30 4.53 2.18
CA ILE A 336 32.78 3.72 1.07
C ILE A 336 31.50 2.99 1.52
N MET A 337 31.60 2.06 2.47
CA MET A 337 30.44 1.36 3.03
C MET A 337 30.76 0.61 4.34
N GLY A 338 29.75 0.34 5.14
CA GLY A 338 29.83 -0.51 6.31
C GLY A 338 29.22 0.14 7.55
N ILE A 339 29.70 -0.29 8.71
CA ILE A 339 29.19 0.14 10.02
C ILE A 339 30.32 0.78 10.81
N GLU A 340 30.15 2.05 11.16
CA GLU A 340 31.10 2.82 11.97
C GLU A 340 31.53 2.05 13.23
N GLN A 341 32.84 2.00 13.49
CA GLN A 341 33.48 1.29 14.61
C GLN A 341 33.28 -0.24 14.66
N ILE A 342 32.49 -0.85 13.78
CA ILE A 342 32.20 -2.29 13.83
C ILE A 342 32.83 -3.02 12.65
N PHE A 343 32.60 -2.56 11.41
CA PHE A 343 33.17 -3.13 10.20
C PHE A 343 33.02 -2.13 9.04
N LEU A 344 33.91 -1.15 8.99
CA LEU A 344 33.82 0.00 8.07
C LEU A 344 34.94 -0.03 7.02
N MET A 345 34.55 -0.12 5.73
CA MET A 345 35.45 0.10 4.61
C MET A 345 35.48 1.59 4.25
N ARG A 346 36.67 2.19 4.27
CA ARG A 346 36.86 3.64 4.09
C ARG A 346 38.19 3.97 3.42
N VAL A 347 38.34 5.23 3.05
CA VAL A 347 39.60 5.82 2.58
C VAL A 347 40.06 6.89 3.58
N ASP A 348 41.30 6.77 4.05
CA ASP A 348 41.90 7.65 5.07
C ASP A 348 43.44 7.66 4.95
N VAL A 349 44.12 8.55 5.66
CA VAL A 349 45.59 8.52 5.85
C VAL A 349 46.00 7.35 6.72
N HIS A 350 47.23 6.88 6.51
CA HIS A 350 47.86 5.98 7.48
C HIS A 350 47.93 6.62 8.86
N LYS A 351 47.82 5.78 9.89
CA LYS A 351 47.84 6.26 11.28
C LYS A 351 49.14 7.00 11.59
N GLY A 352 49.01 8.27 12.00
CA GLY A 352 50.14 9.13 12.35
C GLY A 352 50.76 9.88 11.16
N ASP A 353 50.21 9.71 9.96
CA ASP A 353 50.65 10.42 8.76
C ASP A 353 49.70 11.59 8.40
N THR A 354 50.21 12.50 7.58
CA THR A 354 49.47 13.58 6.96
C THR A 354 49.79 13.61 5.47
N GLY A 355 48.90 13.11 4.61
CA GLY A 355 49.18 13.11 3.19
C GLY A 355 48.27 12.20 2.39
N ASP A 356 48.86 11.21 1.73
CA ASP A 356 48.18 10.31 0.82
C ASP A 356 47.10 9.49 1.52
N ARG A 357 46.11 9.04 0.74
CA ARG A 357 44.92 8.35 1.23
C ARG A 357 44.89 6.93 0.68
N PHE A 358 44.51 5.99 1.52
CA PHE A 358 44.58 4.56 1.24
C PHE A 358 43.29 3.86 1.64
N LEU A 359 43.00 2.72 1.03
CA LEU A 359 41.90 1.85 1.45
C LEU A 359 42.18 1.31 2.86
N GLN A 360 41.18 1.32 3.72
CA GLN A 360 41.26 0.81 5.09
C GLN A 360 40.01 0.03 5.49
N LEU A 361 40.20 -0.90 6.42
CA LEU A 361 39.15 -1.44 7.27
C LEU A 361 39.36 -0.95 8.71
N ALA A 362 38.31 -0.41 9.32
CA ALA A 362 38.30 0.01 10.72
C ALA A 362 37.14 -0.62 11.50
N ALA A 363 37.45 -1.07 12.71
CA ALA A 363 36.52 -1.75 13.60
C ALA A 363 36.89 -1.55 15.08
N ASP A 364 36.85 -0.29 15.53
CA ASP A 364 37.33 0.13 16.85
C ASP A 364 36.68 -0.60 18.04
N LYS A 365 35.37 -0.91 17.94
CA LYS A 365 34.58 -1.62 18.97
C LYS A 365 34.62 -3.15 18.83
N LYS A 366 35.22 -3.68 17.77
CA LYS A 366 35.41 -5.12 17.55
C LYS A 366 36.91 -5.44 17.54
N GLY A 367 37.52 -5.37 18.72
CA GLY A 367 38.95 -5.68 18.91
C GLY A 367 39.90 -4.54 18.53
N SER A 368 39.41 -3.32 18.35
CA SER A 368 40.21 -2.16 17.93
C SER A 368 41.00 -2.39 16.65
N VAL A 369 40.38 -3.07 15.68
CA VAL A 369 41.04 -3.53 14.46
C VAL A 369 41.20 -2.39 13.46
N ARG A 370 42.43 -2.24 12.94
CA ARG A 370 42.76 -1.28 11.87
C ARG A 370 43.75 -1.89 10.89
N PHE A 371 43.31 -2.01 9.64
CA PHE A 371 44.05 -2.60 8.53
C PHE A 371 44.13 -1.57 7.42
N GLU A 372 45.34 -1.26 6.96
CA GLU A 372 45.59 -0.16 6.02
C GLU A 372 46.36 -0.65 4.81
N GLY A 373 45.84 -0.40 3.61
CA GLY A 373 46.45 -0.80 2.34
C GLY A 373 47.65 0.05 1.94
N SER A 374 48.16 -0.22 0.73
CA SER A 374 49.36 0.39 0.17
C SER A 374 49.09 1.23 -1.08
N THR A 375 48.01 0.96 -1.81
CA THR A 375 47.67 1.68 -3.04
C THR A 375 47.09 3.04 -2.70
N LYS A 376 47.77 4.08 -3.16
CA LYS A 376 47.29 5.47 -3.06
C LYS A 376 46.00 5.62 -3.86
N ILE A 377 44.97 6.14 -3.21
CA ILE A 377 43.69 6.50 -3.81
C ILE A 377 43.74 7.97 -4.22
N GLU A 378 43.76 8.20 -5.52
CA GLU A 378 43.74 9.54 -6.11
C GLU A 378 42.32 10.03 -6.41
N THR A 379 42.10 11.34 -6.31
CA THR A 379 40.83 11.95 -6.70
C THR A 379 40.63 11.85 -8.21
N GLY A 380 39.38 11.78 -8.64
CA GLY A 380 39.02 11.72 -10.05
C GLY A 380 39.19 10.36 -10.71
N ILE A 381 39.79 9.38 -10.04
CA ILE A 381 40.05 8.02 -10.55
C ILE A 381 39.02 7.02 -10.00
N TRP A 382 38.60 6.08 -10.84
CA TRP A 382 37.72 4.98 -10.45
C TRP A 382 38.52 3.81 -9.89
N TYR A 383 38.12 3.30 -8.73
CA TYR A 383 38.69 2.12 -8.10
C TYR A 383 37.61 1.07 -7.85
N ASN A 384 37.93 -0.18 -8.10
CA ASN A 384 37.19 -1.32 -7.57
C ASN A 384 37.90 -1.79 -6.31
N VAL A 385 37.19 -1.89 -5.20
CA VAL A 385 37.81 -2.30 -3.93
C VAL A 385 37.03 -3.42 -3.28
N ALA A 386 37.73 -4.23 -2.51
CA ALA A 386 37.11 -5.24 -1.68
C ALA A 386 37.76 -5.36 -0.30
N VAL A 387 36.95 -5.74 0.68
CA VAL A 387 37.39 -6.21 1.99
C VAL A 387 36.80 -7.58 2.24
N VAL A 388 37.66 -8.54 2.60
CA VAL A 388 37.26 -9.91 2.95
C VAL A 388 37.52 -10.15 4.42
N LEU A 389 36.50 -10.67 5.12
CA LEU A 389 36.59 -11.28 6.44
C LEU A 389 36.32 -12.78 6.31
N ASP A 390 37.33 -13.59 6.60
CA ASP A 390 37.25 -15.05 6.66
C ASP A 390 37.26 -15.51 8.13
N GLY A 391 36.09 -15.90 8.63
CA GLY A 391 35.90 -16.43 9.98
C GLY A 391 36.49 -17.81 10.21
N SER A 392 36.89 -18.53 9.14
CA SER A 392 37.57 -19.82 9.26
C SER A 392 39.09 -19.69 9.50
N LYS A 393 39.65 -18.50 9.29
CA LYS A 393 41.09 -18.22 9.46
C LYS A 393 41.37 -17.65 10.86
N THR A 394 42.65 -17.47 11.15
CA THR A 394 43.14 -16.93 12.42
C THR A 394 44.13 -15.79 12.18
N GLY A 395 44.31 -14.92 13.17
CA GLY A 395 45.27 -13.81 13.08
C GLY A 395 44.93 -12.84 11.95
N THR A 396 45.97 -12.33 11.28
CA THR A 396 45.84 -11.35 10.18
C THR A 396 45.27 -11.95 8.91
N ASP A 397 45.38 -13.28 8.70
CA ASP A 397 44.86 -13.97 7.52
C ASP A 397 43.32 -13.96 7.43
N ARG A 398 42.65 -13.57 8.53
CA ARG A 398 41.21 -13.33 8.54
C ARG A 398 40.80 -12.16 7.65
N LEU A 399 41.70 -11.22 7.38
CA LEU A 399 41.39 -9.98 6.70
C LEU A 399 42.26 -9.76 5.48
N LYS A 400 41.64 -9.44 4.36
CA LYS A 400 42.32 -9.05 3.13
C LYS A 400 41.68 -7.81 2.52
N LEU A 401 42.50 -6.90 2.02
CA LEU A 401 42.08 -5.73 1.26
C LEU A 401 42.49 -5.93 -0.20
N TYR A 402 41.66 -5.48 -1.13
CA TYR A 402 41.95 -5.53 -2.55
C TYR A 402 41.66 -4.19 -3.21
N VAL A 403 42.52 -3.79 -4.14
CA VAL A 403 42.31 -2.64 -5.03
C VAL A 403 42.49 -3.11 -6.47
N ASN A 404 41.51 -2.79 -7.33
CA ASN A 404 41.42 -3.19 -8.72
C ASN A 404 41.66 -4.70 -8.95
N GLY A 405 41.13 -5.53 -8.05
CA GLY A 405 41.22 -6.99 -8.12
C GLY A 405 42.55 -7.58 -7.66
N VAL A 406 43.48 -6.76 -7.17
CA VAL A 406 44.80 -7.17 -6.66
C VAL A 406 44.82 -7.06 -5.14
N GLU A 407 45.38 -8.06 -4.46
CA GLU A 407 45.53 -8.07 -2.99
C GLU A 407 46.54 -7.00 -2.55
N GLU A 408 46.17 -6.21 -1.56
CA GLU A 408 46.99 -5.13 -1.02
C GLU A 408 48.06 -5.65 -0.05
N THR A 409 49.22 -5.00 -0.04
CA THR A 409 50.18 -5.19 1.05
C THR A 409 49.82 -4.27 2.20
N LEU A 410 49.52 -4.84 3.36
CA LEU A 410 49.11 -4.07 4.53
C LEU A 410 50.30 -3.29 5.11
N GLN A 411 50.15 -1.97 5.20
CA GLN A 411 51.12 -1.07 5.85
C GLN A 411 50.93 -1.03 7.37
N LEU A 412 49.71 -1.32 7.82
CA LEU A 412 49.38 -1.50 9.22
C LEU A 412 48.43 -2.68 9.38
N SER A 413 48.68 -3.50 10.39
CA SER A 413 47.76 -4.51 10.91
C SER A 413 47.76 -4.41 12.42
N ALA A 414 46.67 -3.89 12.99
CA ALA A 414 46.55 -3.66 14.43
C ALA A 414 45.24 -4.20 14.99
N GLY A 415 45.21 -4.40 16.31
CA GLY A 415 44.05 -4.88 17.07
C GLY A 415 43.98 -6.40 17.19
N THR A 416 42.80 -6.90 17.55
CA THR A 416 42.50 -8.32 17.78
C THR A 416 41.51 -8.82 16.71
N PRO A 417 41.98 -9.28 15.53
CA PRO A 417 41.10 -9.77 14.47
C PRO A 417 40.13 -10.87 14.92
N ALA A 418 40.46 -11.67 15.94
CA ALA A 418 39.58 -12.70 16.50
C ALA A 418 38.22 -12.15 16.99
N ASP A 419 38.17 -10.88 17.41
CA ASP A 419 36.95 -10.23 17.90
C ASP A 419 36.03 -9.74 16.78
N LEU A 420 36.48 -9.75 15.52
CA LEU A 420 35.64 -9.51 14.34
C LEU A 420 34.78 -10.74 14.03
N LYS A 421 33.74 -10.92 14.83
CA LYS A 421 32.74 -11.98 14.69
C LYS A 421 31.38 -11.44 15.10
N GLU A 422 30.33 -12.15 14.71
CA GLU A 422 28.94 -11.84 15.06
C GLU A 422 28.63 -10.37 14.70
N ILE A 423 28.89 -10.04 13.43
CA ILE A 423 28.65 -8.70 12.91
C ILE A 423 27.18 -8.59 12.56
N ASP A 424 26.49 -7.64 13.19
CA ASP A 424 25.12 -7.29 12.85
C ASP A 424 25.10 -6.27 11.72
N LEU A 425 24.77 -6.71 10.51
CA LEU A 425 24.66 -5.85 9.33
C LEU A 425 23.37 -5.02 9.33
N THR A 426 22.38 -5.37 10.14
CA THR A 426 21.03 -4.78 10.10
C THR A 426 20.91 -3.45 10.85
N SER A 427 22.00 -3.00 11.48
CA SER A 427 22.03 -1.81 12.32
C SER A 427 23.08 -0.81 11.83
N ASN A 428 22.65 0.41 11.49
CA ASN A 428 23.51 1.53 11.09
C ASN A 428 24.49 1.21 9.94
N PHE A 429 24.05 0.39 8.99
CA PHE A 429 24.81 0.16 7.77
C PHE A 429 24.55 1.28 6.77
N PHE A 430 25.62 1.90 6.32
CA PHE A 430 25.56 2.96 5.33
C PHE A 430 26.53 2.72 4.18
N ILE A 431 26.18 3.29 3.03
CA ILE A 431 27.06 3.45 1.88
C ILE A 431 27.28 4.95 1.70
N ALA A 432 28.53 5.36 1.48
CA ALA A 432 28.95 6.76 1.33
C ALA A 432 28.82 7.67 2.58
N GLN A 433 28.68 7.11 3.78
CA GLN A 433 28.74 7.86 5.05
C GLN A 433 29.16 6.95 6.21
N SER A 434 29.85 7.53 7.19
CA SER A 434 29.85 7.00 8.56
C SER A 434 29.65 8.12 9.60
N ASP A 435 29.11 7.76 10.78
CA ASP A 435 28.98 8.66 11.94
C ASP A 435 28.18 9.96 11.69
N GLY A 436 27.23 9.94 10.74
CA GLY A 436 26.46 11.13 10.33
C GLY A 436 27.24 12.13 9.47
N LYS A 437 28.50 11.83 9.12
CA LYS A 437 29.47 12.70 8.45
C LYS A 437 30.32 11.89 7.45
N ARG A 438 31.58 12.26 7.19
CA ARG A 438 32.58 11.44 6.46
C ARG A 438 32.10 10.92 5.12
N ARG A 439 31.49 11.80 4.34
CA ARG A 439 30.83 11.45 3.08
C ARG A 439 31.82 10.88 2.09
N LEU A 440 31.36 10.05 1.15
CA LEU A 440 32.22 9.61 0.05
C LEU A 440 32.79 10.81 -0.73
N ASN A 441 31.98 11.86 -0.91
CA ASN A 441 32.34 13.05 -1.68
C ASN A 441 32.78 12.71 -3.11
N GLY A 442 31.90 11.99 -3.80
CA GLY A 442 32.11 11.51 -5.15
C GLY A 442 31.04 10.52 -5.58
N ALA A 443 31.38 9.64 -6.51
CA ALA A 443 30.42 8.75 -7.16
C ALA A 443 30.63 7.28 -6.79
N ILE A 444 29.52 6.52 -6.81
CA ILE A 444 29.52 5.08 -6.61
C ILE A 444 28.77 4.40 -7.74
N SER A 445 29.38 3.36 -8.30
CA SER A 445 28.87 2.63 -9.46
C SER A 445 28.10 1.38 -9.04
N TYR A 446 28.70 0.58 -8.16
CA TYR A 446 28.03 -0.54 -7.53
C TYR A 446 28.53 -0.77 -6.11
N ALA A 447 27.71 -1.46 -5.33
CA ALA A 447 28.10 -2.08 -4.06
C ALA A 447 27.56 -3.52 -3.99
N ARG A 448 28.37 -4.44 -3.50
CA ARG A 448 28.04 -5.84 -3.29
C ARG A 448 28.38 -6.26 -1.86
N ILE A 449 27.53 -7.09 -1.29
CA ILE A 449 27.73 -7.71 0.01
C ILE A 449 27.59 -9.21 -0.16
N TRP A 450 28.57 -9.93 0.35
CA TRP A 450 28.57 -11.38 0.41
C TRP A 450 28.61 -11.82 1.87
N THR A 451 27.77 -12.77 2.27
CA THR A 451 27.90 -13.51 3.55
C THR A 451 28.88 -14.68 3.42
N LYS A 452 29.86 -14.53 2.52
CA LYS A 452 30.90 -15.49 2.16
C LYS A 452 32.24 -14.74 2.08
N ALA A 453 33.30 -15.39 2.54
CA ALA A 453 34.67 -14.95 2.28
C ALA A 453 35.05 -15.34 0.85
N LEU A 454 35.20 -14.35 -0.04
CA LEU A 454 35.62 -14.60 -1.41
C LEU A 454 37.12 -14.89 -1.47
N SER A 455 37.50 -15.80 -2.36
CA SER A 455 38.92 -16.06 -2.67
C SER A 455 39.50 -14.90 -3.50
N GLY A 456 40.82 -14.74 -3.51
CA GLY A 456 41.47 -13.75 -4.38
C GLY A 456 41.12 -13.95 -5.85
N SER A 457 40.99 -15.20 -6.32
CA SER A 457 40.52 -15.52 -7.67
C SER A 457 39.08 -15.09 -7.93
N ASP A 458 38.18 -15.23 -6.95
CA ASP A 458 36.80 -14.75 -7.08
C ASP A 458 36.76 -13.22 -7.18
N ILE A 459 37.55 -12.53 -6.34
CA ILE A 459 37.67 -11.06 -6.37
C ILE A 459 38.17 -10.59 -7.73
N SER A 460 39.28 -11.16 -8.24
CA SER A 460 39.80 -10.79 -9.56
C SER A 460 38.80 -11.07 -10.67
N LYS A 461 38.03 -12.17 -10.57
CA LYS A 461 36.98 -12.52 -11.55
C LYS A 461 35.82 -11.53 -11.54
N TYR A 462 35.34 -11.10 -10.38
CA TYR A 462 34.17 -10.22 -10.26
C TYR A 462 34.50 -8.72 -10.33
N ASN A 463 35.79 -8.37 -10.36
CA ASN A 463 36.31 -7.02 -10.42
C ASN A 463 35.78 -6.24 -11.63
N GLY A 464 34.93 -5.23 -11.40
CA GLY A 464 34.44 -4.34 -12.45
C GLY A 464 33.43 -4.96 -13.43
N ILE A 465 32.97 -6.18 -13.20
CA ILE A 465 31.99 -6.83 -14.09
C ILE A 465 30.65 -7.05 -13.40
N PHE A 466 29.62 -7.21 -14.22
CA PHE A 466 28.32 -7.69 -13.77
C PHE A 466 28.47 -9.11 -13.19
N VAL A 467 27.81 -9.35 -12.05
CA VAL A 467 27.78 -10.65 -11.38
C VAL A 467 26.35 -11.14 -11.37
N ASP A 468 26.16 -12.42 -11.73
CA ASP A 468 24.86 -13.07 -11.64
C ASP A 468 24.28 -12.92 -10.22
N PRO A 469 23.13 -12.24 -10.06
CA PRO A 469 22.53 -11.99 -8.75
C PRO A 469 22.11 -13.25 -7.98
N SER A 470 22.08 -14.41 -8.64
CA SER A 470 21.81 -15.71 -8.04
C SER A 470 23.06 -16.43 -7.51
N THR A 471 24.25 -15.84 -7.71
CA THR A 471 25.53 -16.43 -7.26
C THR A 471 25.50 -16.74 -5.77
N LEU A 472 25.81 -17.97 -5.40
CA LEU A 472 25.77 -18.44 -4.01
C LEU A 472 26.63 -17.56 -3.09
N GLY A 473 25.99 -17.04 -2.04
CA GLY A 473 26.62 -16.19 -1.04
C GLY A 473 26.56 -14.69 -1.37
N LEU A 474 26.08 -14.29 -2.55
CA LEU A 474 25.82 -12.88 -2.87
C LEU A 474 24.51 -12.44 -2.19
N THR A 475 24.65 -11.69 -1.12
CA THR A 475 23.53 -11.27 -0.26
C THR A 475 22.80 -10.06 -0.86
N ALA A 476 23.56 -9.08 -1.32
CA ALA A 476 23.03 -7.86 -1.91
C ALA A 476 23.94 -7.36 -3.05
N TYR A 477 23.34 -6.80 -4.08
CA TYR A 477 24.03 -6.20 -5.21
C TYR A 477 23.22 -5.02 -5.75
N TRP A 478 23.69 -3.81 -5.52
CA TRP A 478 23.10 -2.60 -6.11
C TRP A 478 23.97 -2.09 -7.24
N ALA A 479 23.35 -1.86 -8.40
CA ALA A 479 23.90 -1.04 -9.47
C ALA A 479 23.30 0.36 -9.34
N PHE A 480 24.12 1.35 -9.02
CA PHE A 480 23.68 2.74 -8.78
C PHE A 480 23.59 3.53 -10.10
N SER A 481 23.11 2.85 -11.13
CA SER A 481 23.03 3.31 -12.51
C SER A 481 21.90 4.31 -12.71
N ASN A 482 22.15 5.38 -13.47
CA ASN A 482 21.13 6.37 -13.83
C ASN A 482 20.04 5.72 -14.69
N PRO A 483 18.77 5.64 -14.23
CA PRO A 483 17.69 5.14 -15.06
C PRO A 483 17.16 6.19 -16.06
N GLY A 484 17.64 7.43 -16.00
CA GLY A 484 17.12 8.56 -16.79
C GLY A 484 16.14 9.45 -16.03
N ALA A 485 16.05 9.30 -14.70
CA ALA A 485 15.17 10.08 -13.83
C ALA A 485 15.75 10.18 -12.41
N ASP A 486 15.18 11.05 -11.56
CA ASP A 486 15.58 11.19 -10.16
C ASP A 486 15.24 9.93 -9.34
N VAL A 487 16.22 9.43 -8.57
CA VAL A 487 16.07 8.18 -7.80
C VAL A 487 16.28 8.41 -6.32
N GLN A 488 15.34 7.96 -5.48
CA GLN A 488 15.54 7.90 -4.02
C GLN A 488 16.04 6.53 -3.56
N LYS A 489 15.77 5.46 -4.33
CA LYS A 489 15.93 4.09 -3.88
C LYS A 489 16.43 3.19 -5.00
N PHE A 490 17.40 2.35 -4.68
CA PHE A 490 17.85 1.26 -5.52
C PHE A 490 17.50 -0.08 -4.86
N VAL A 491 16.89 -0.98 -5.62
CA VAL A 491 16.58 -2.33 -5.14
C VAL A 491 17.73 -3.26 -5.54
N SER A 492 18.17 -4.09 -4.60
CA SER A 492 19.21 -5.09 -4.87
C SER A 492 18.78 -6.00 -6.00
N LEU A 493 19.69 -6.28 -6.93
CA LEU A 493 19.50 -7.23 -8.02
C LEU A 493 19.28 -8.66 -7.51
N THR A 494 19.78 -8.98 -6.30
CA THR A 494 19.57 -10.30 -5.66
C THR A 494 18.10 -10.52 -5.28
N ASN A 495 17.72 -11.77 -5.02
CA ASN A 495 16.35 -12.15 -4.64
C ASN A 495 15.94 -11.72 -3.21
N ASN A 496 16.86 -11.12 -2.46
CA ASN A 496 16.58 -10.58 -1.14
C ASN A 496 16.00 -9.16 -1.19
N ASP A 497 15.97 -8.52 -2.36
CA ASP A 497 15.30 -7.23 -2.61
C ASP A 497 15.65 -6.10 -1.63
N PHE A 498 16.82 -6.19 -0.98
CA PHE A 498 17.24 -5.17 -0.03
C PHE A 498 17.37 -3.82 -0.72
N GLU A 499 16.91 -2.78 -0.05
CA GLU A 499 16.85 -1.43 -0.60
C GLU A 499 18.04 -0.60 -0.08
N ALA A 500 18.74 0.05 -0.99
CA ALA A 500 19.65 1.14 -0.68
C ALA A 500 18.86 2.45 -0.84
N ILE A 501 18.60 3.13 0.28
CA ILE A 501 17.72 4.30 0.34
C ILE A 501 18.59 5.54 0.49
N ALA A 502 18.60 6.38 -0.53
CA ALA A 502 19.33 7.65 -0.49
C ALA A 502 18.73 8.57 0.57
N ALA A 503 19.53 9.43 1.18
CA ALA A 503 19.01 10.43 2.13
C ALA A 503 18.20 11.52 1.42
N ASN A 504 18.63 11.90 0.22
CA ASN A 504 17.92 12.80 -0.68
C ASN A 504 17.83 12.17 -2.07
N LYS A 505 16.83 12.57 -2.88
CA LYS A 505 16.75 12.14 -4.29
C LYS A 505 18.07 12.43 -4.99
N ILE A 506 18.54 11.46 -5.74
CA ILE A 506 19.76 11.58 -6.54
C ILE A 506 19.39 12.28 -7.83
N THR A 507 19.94 13.47 -8.00
CA THR A 507 19.76 14.34 -9.17
C THR A 507 21.08 14.53 -9.95
N THR A 508 22.20 14.11 -9.37
CA THR A 508 23.55 14.27 -9.93
C THR A 508 24.14 12.91 -10.28
N TRP A 509 24.71 12.81 -11.47
CA TRP A 509 25.22 11.56 -12.03
C TRP A 509 26.61 11.75 -12.64
N THR A 510 27.49 10.78 -12.45
CA THR A 510 28.88 10.80 -12.97
C THR A 510 29.09 9.68 -13.98
N VAL A 511 29.77 9.98 -15.09
CA VAL A 511 30.12 8.96 -16.11
C VAL A 511 31.08 7.93 -15.50
N ASP A 512 30.78 6.65 -15.71
CA ASP A 512 31.67 5.54 -15.39
C ASP A 512 32.10 4.83 -16.68
N PRO A 513 33.40 4.88 -17.06
CA PRO A 513 33.89 4.29 -18.31
C PRO A 513 33.61 2.78 -18.46
N ILE A 514 33.33 2.07 -17.38
CA ILE A 514 33.04 0.62 -17.44
C ILE A 514 31.65 0.31 -18.01
N LEU A 515 30.81 1.34 -18.19
CA LEU A 515 29.43 1.22 -18.69
C LEU A 515 29.28 1.61 -20.16
N GLU A 516 30.36 2.04 -20.83
CA GLU A 516 30.31 2.55 -22.22
C GLU A 516 30.06 1.48 -23.29
#